data_AF-A0A2H0FDC0-F1
#
_entry.id   AF-A0A2H0FDC0-F1
#
_cell.length_a   1.000
_cell.length_b   1.000
_cell.length_c   1.000
_cell.angle_alpha   90.00
_cell.angle_beta   90.00
_cell.angle_gamma   90.00
#
_symmetry.space_group_name_H-M   'P 1'
#
loop_
_entity.id
_entity.type
_entity.pdbx_description
1 polymer ?
#
loop_
_entity_poly.entity_id
_entity_poly.type
_entity_poly.pdbx_seq_one_letter_code
_entity_poly.pdbx_strand_id
1 'polypeptide(L)'
;RGKNIQPPIVFLGGVSENVGLRKAFEEALGQKIIVPPYNTVMGALGAALLVKENLPPKTKFLGFEISDKNIRCTSFQCQGCPNHCEVIEARIEEKIMARWGDRCGKWSNLNLEKA
;
A
#
# COMPACT_ATOMS: atom_id res chain seq x y z
N ARG A 1 -12.62 14.68 -15.99
CA ARG A 1 -13.34 15.71 -15.20
C ARG A 1 -12.72 15.78 -13.81
N GLY A 2 -12.27 16.95 -13.37
CA GLY A 2 -11.65 17.12 -12.04
C GLY A 2 -12.69 17.07 -10.92
N LYS A 3 -12.28 16.64 -9.72
CA LYS A 3 -13.11 16.71 -8.50
C LYS A 3 -13.23 18.18 -8.06
N ASN A 4 -14.38 18.55 -7.49
CA ASN A 4 -14.53 19.86 -6.84
C ASN A 4 -13.83 19.83 -5.47
N ILE A 5 -12.68 20.49 -5.35
CA ILE A 5 -11.87 20.52 -4.12
C ILE A 5 -12.26 21.76 -3.31
N GLN A 6 -12.67 21.56 -2.07
CA GLN A 6 -13.14 22.62 -1.16
C GLN A 6 -12.29 22.64 0.11
N PRO A 7 -12.07 23.82 0.73
CA PRO A 7 -11.34 23.92 1.98
C PRO A 7 -12.11 23.30 3.17
N PRO A 8 -11.41 22.80 4.22
CA PRO A 8 -9.96 22.77 4.37
C PRO A 8 -9.29 21.71 3.47
N ILE A 9 -8.17 22.08 2.83
CA ILE A 9 -7.43 21.20 1.92
C ILE A 9 -6.18 20.69 2.62
N VAL A 10 -6.06 19.37 2.73
CA VAL A 10 -4.91 18.71 3.36
C VAL A 10 -4.10 17.97 2.30
N PHE A 11 -2.77 18.15 2.31
CA PHE A 11 -1.86 17.45 1.39
C PHE A 11 -0.94 16.49 2.17
N LEU A 12 -1.03 15.20 1.85
CA LEU A 12 -0.41 14.09 2.56
C LEU A 12 0.56 13.30 1.68
N GLY A 13 1.42 12.50 2.32
CA GLY A 13 2.41 11.65 1.66
C GLY A 13 3.74 12.37 1.41
N GLY A 14 4.80 11.63 1.06
CA GLY A 14 6.15 12.18 0.95
C GLY A 14 6.30 13.37 -0.02
N VAL A 15 5.41 13.48 -1.00
CA VAL A 15 5.42 14.59 -1.95
C VAL A 15 4.95 15.91 -1.32
N SER A 16 4.16 15.87 -0.23
CA SER A 16 3.69 17.09 0.43
C SER A 16 4.78 17.85 1.19
N GLU A 17 5.94 17.22 1.43
CA GLU A 17 7.16 17.89 1.90
C GLU A 17 7.81 18.78 0.83
N ASN A 18 7.46 18.60 -0.44
CA ASN A 18 7.96 19.45 -1.51
C ASN A 18 7.27 20.82 -1.48
N VAL A 19 7.99 21.81 -0.97
CA VAL A 19 7.50 23.20 -0.85
C VAL A 19 7.12 23.83 -2.19
N GLY A 20 7.77 23.45 -3.29
CA GLY A 20 7.46 23.93 -4.64
C GLY A 20 6.13 23.38 -5.13
N LEU A 21 5.87 22.09 -4.91
CA LEU A 21 4.60 21.48 -5.28
C LEU A 21 3.44 21.97 -4.41
N ARG A 22 3.68 22.19 -3.10
CA ARG A 22 2.71 22.85 -2.22
C ARG A 22 2.30 24.21 -2.81
N LYS A 23 3.27 25.05 -3.16
CA LYS A 23 3.00 26.38 -3.72
C LYS A 23 2.22 26.29 -5.04
N ALA A 24 2.62 25.40 -5.94
CA ALA A 24 1.94 25.20 -7.21
C ALA A 24 0.47 24.78 -7.03
N PHE A 25 0.18 23.90 -6.06
CA PHE A 25 -1.20 23.52 -5.77
C PHE A 25 -1.99 24.65 -5.10
N GLU A 26 -1.38 25.45 -4.21
CA GLU A 26 -2.05 26.63 -3.62
C GLU A 26 -2.43 27.65 -4.71
N GLU A 27 -1.54 27.90 -5.67
CA GLU A 27 -1.79 28.78 -6.82
C GLU A 27 -2.89 28.22 -7.73
N ALA A 28 -2.85 26.92 -8.05
CA ALA A 28 -3.83 26.29 -8.91
C ALA A 28 -5.24 26.22 -8.29
N LEU A 29 -5.32 26.09 -6.96
CA LEU A 29 -6.58 25.97 -6.24
C LEU A 29 -7.10 27.32 -5.73
N GLY A 30 -6.24 28.35 -5.67
CA GLY A 30 -6.57 29.64 -5.05
C GLY A 30 -6.90 29.50 -3.56
N GLN A 31 -6.38 28.47 -2.89
CA GLN A 31 -6.69 28.09 -1.51
C GLN A 31 -5.41 27.67 -0.80
N LYS A 32 -5.34 27.89 0.51
CA LYS A 32 -4.21 27.42 1.33
C LYS A 32 -4.22 25.90 1.47
N ILE A 33 -3.04 25.30 1.49
CA ILE A 33 -2.86 23.87 1.71
C ILE A 33 -2.25 23.61 3.08
N ILE A 34 -2.89 22.71 3.82
CA ILE A 34 -2.43 22.26 5.12
C ILE A 34 -1.56 21.03 4.94
N VAL A 35 -0.32 21.10 5.42
CA VAL A 35 0.57 19.95 5.54
C VAL A 35 0.78 19.70 7.03
N PRO A 36 0.15 18.67 7.64
CA PRO A 36 0.29 18.41 9.05
C PRO A 36 1.66 17.81 9.39
N PRO A 37 2.09 17.87 10.67
CA PRO A 37 3.19 17.03 11.15
C PRO A 37 2.93 15.56 10.81
N TYR A 38 3.98 14.79 10.55
CA TYR A 38 3.88 13.35 10.24
C TYR A 38 3.03 13.01 9.00
N ASN A 39 2.87 13.96 8.06
CA ASN A 39 2.08 13.80 6.83
C ASN A 39 2.43 12.53 6.01
N THR A 40 3.67 12.03 6.15
CA THR A 40 4.19 10.85 5.44
C THR A 40 3.66 9.54 6.00
N VAL A 41 3.19 9.52 7.25
CA VAL A 41 2.71 8.32 7.95
C VAL A 41 1.23 8.40 8.35
N MET A 42 0.53 9.47 7.94
CA MET A 42 -0.90 9.66 8.23
C MET A 42 -1.78 8.51 7.73
N GLY A 43 -1.38 7.82 6.64
CA GLY A 43 -2.08 6.62 6.18
C GLY A 43 -2.05 5.48 7.21
N ALA A 44 -0.92 5.30 7.91
CA ALA A 44 -0.78 4.29 8.97
C ALA A 44 -1.65 4.64 10.19
N LEU A 45 -1.68 5.93 10.57
CA LEU A 45 -2.57 6.42 11.63
C LEU A 45 -4.04 6.18 11.29
N GLY A 46 -4.46 6.49 10.06
CA GLY A 46 -5.82 6.22 9.58
C GLY A 46 -6.17 4.73 9.66
N ALA A 47 -5.27 3.84 9.23
CA ALA A 47 -5.47 2.40 9.34
C ALA A 47 -5.64 1.94 10.81
N ALA A 48 -4.84 2.48 11.73
CA ALA A 48 -4.95 2.18 13.16
C ALA A 48 -6.29 2.64 13.75
N LEU A 49 -6.76 3.83 13.38
CA LEU A 49 -8.07 4.36 13.80
C LEU A 49 -9.21 3.48 13.27
N LEU A 50 -9.16 3.08 12.00
CA LEU A 50 -10.18 2.21 11.40
C LEU A 50 -10.27 0.86 12.11
N VAL A 51 -9.13 0.24 12.45
CA VAL A 51 -9.10 -1.02 13.23
C VAL A 51 -9.61 -0.81 14.65
N LYS A 52 -9.33 0.33 15.27
CA LYS A 52 -9.87 0.67 16.60
C LYS A 52 -11.39 0.80 16.59
N GLU A 53 -11.96 1.40 15.55
CA GLU A 53 -13.40 1.55 15.37
C GLU A 53 -14.08 0.23 14.99
N ASN A 54 -13.41 -0.59 14.19
CA ASN A 54 -13.93 -1.85 13.67
C ASN A 54 -12.98 -3.01 14.01
N LEU A 55 -12.92 -3.34 15.30
CA LEU A 55 -12.04 -4.39 15.81
C LEU A 55 -12.39 -5.75 15.15
N PRO A 56 -11.47 -6.36 14.40
CA PRO A 56 -11.71 -7.68 13.84
C PRO A 56 -11.68 -8.72 14.98
N PRO A 57 -12.53 -9.77 14.93
CA PRO A 57 -12.55 -10.82 15.95
C PRO A 57 -11.24 -11.63 16.00
N LYS A 58 -10.50 -11.68 14.88
CA LYS A 58 -9.20 -12.35 14.76
C LYS A 58 -8.33 -11.60 13.76
N THR A 59 -7.05 -11.39 14.09
CA THR A 59 -6.07 -10.79 13.18
C THR A 59 -5.21 -11.87 12.53
N LYS A 60 -4.63 -11.56 11.36
CA LYS A 60 -3.54 -12.33 10.74
C LYS A 60 -2.16 -11.68 11.02
N PHE A 61 -2.06 -10.84 12.06
CA PHE A 61 -0.80 -10.19 12.41
C PHE A 61 0.21 -11.25 12.86
N LEU A 62 1.36 -11.29 12.19
CA LEU A 62 2.38 -12.32 12.41
C LEU A 62 3.24 -12.07 13.66
N GLY A 63 3.08 -10.92 14.33
CA GLY A 63 3.92 -10.49 15.45
C GLY A 63 5.11 -9.64 15.00
N PHE A 64 5.77 -8.98 15.95
CA PHE A 64 6.95 -8.15 15.68
C PHE A 64 8.22 -8.98 15.39
N GLU A 65 8.29 -10.20 15.92
CA GLU A 65 9.33 -11.21 15.63
C GLU A 65 9.47 -11.56 14.13
N ILE A 66 8.59 -11.02 13.27
CA ILE A 66 8.70 -11.15 11.83
C ILE A 66 9.96 -10.47 11.26
N SER A 67 10.48 -9.44 11.93
CA SER A 67 11.73 -8.77 11.54
C SER A 67 12.93 -9.70 11.57
N ASP A 68 12.89 -10.74 12.40
CA ASP A 68 13.99 -11.68 12.60
C ASP A 68 13.90 -12.90 11.68
N LYS A 69 12.81 -13.02 10.91
CA LYS A 69 12.62 -14.13 9.96
C LYS A 69 13.27 -13.85 8.62
N ASN A 70 13.67 -14.92 7.94
CA ASN A 70 14.16 -14.83 6.58
C ASN A 70 12.99 -14.58 5.61
N ILE A 71 12.82 -13.33 5.20
CA ILE A 71 11.82 -12.88 4.22
C ILE A 71 12.51 -12.72 2.86
N ARG A 72 12.01 -13.44 1.85
CA ARG A 72 12.53 -13.36 0.48
C ARG A 72 11.40 -13.02 -0.48
N CYS A 73 11.67 -12.06 -1.36
CA CYS A 73 10.80 -11.74 -2.49
C CYS A 73 11.55 -12.08 -3.78
N THR A 74 11.01 -13.01 -4.56
CA THR A 74 11.54 -13.39 -5.88
C THR A 74 10.50 -13.12 -6.96
N SER A 75 10.91 -13.04 -8.23
CA SER A 75 9.96 -12.96 -9.34
C SER A 75 10.20 -14.05 -10.39
N PHE A 76 9.13 -14.42 -11.08
CA PHE A 76 9.16 -15.32 -12.23
C PHE A 76 8.13 -14.91 -13.29
N GLN A 77 8.32 -15.36 -14.53
CA GLN A 77 7.37 -15.09 -15.61
C GLN A 77 6.30 -16.19 -15.71
N CYS A 78 5.03 -15.77 -15.75
CA CYS A 78 3.91 -16.69 -15.93
C CYS A 78 3.92 -17.30 -17.35
N GLN A 79 4.01 -18.62 -17.46
CA GLN A 79 3.88 -19.33 -18.75
C GLN A 79 2.43 -19.71 -19.09
N GLY A 80 1.46 -19.29 -18.25
CA GLY A 80 0.05 -19.65 -18.38
C GLY A 80 -0.83 -18.61 -19.07
N CYS A 81 -0.26 -17.50 -19.56
CA CYS A 81 -1.00 -16.46 -20.27
C CYS A 81 -0.11 -15.81 -21.33
N PRO A 82 -0.70 -15.24 -22.41
CA PRO A 82 0.06 -14.65 -23.52
C PRO A 82 0.86 -13.40 -23.12
N ASN A 83 0.57 -12.80 -21.97
CA ASN A 83 1.26 -11.60 -21.49
C ASN A 83 2.59 -11.90 -20.80
N HIS A 84 2.93 -13.16 -20.56
CA HIS A 84 4.09 -13.59 -19.77
C HIS A 84 4.28 -12.74 -18.51
N CYS A 85 3.19 -12.45 -17.81
CA CYS A 85 3.20 -11.46 -16.74
C CYS A 85 4.20 -11.84 -15.65
N GLU A 86 4.94 -10.85 -15.17
CA GLU A 86 5.83 -11.02 -14.02
C GLU A 86 4.99 -11.24 -12.76
N VAL A 87 5.35 -12.28 -12.02
CA VAL A 87 4.72 -12.66 -10.76
C VAL A 87 5.76 -12.51 -9.68
N ILE A 88 5.44 -11.74 -8.65
CA ILE A 88 6.25 -11.60 -7.45
C ILE A 88 5.75 -12.63 -6.44
N GLU A 89 6.66 -13.36 -5.83
CA GLU A 89 6.42 -14.36 -4.79
C GLU A 89 7.15 -13.96 -3.52
N ALA A 90 6.40 -13.80 -2.42
CA ALA A 90 6.96 -13.60 -1.09
C ALA A 90 6.99 -14.92 -0.32
N ARG A 91 8.15 -15.21 0.26
CA ARG A 91 8.39 -16.35 1.15
C ARG A 91 8.84 -15.87 2.52
N ILE A 92 8.41 -16.57 3.55
CA ILE A 92 8.88 -16.41 4.93
C ILE A 92 9.30 -17.80 5.40
N GLU A 93 10.58 -17.98 5.77
CA GLU A 93 11.13 -19.30 6.12
C GLU A 93 10.84 -20.36 5.05
N GLU A 94 11.09 -20.02 3.78
CA GLU A 94 10.79 -20.83 2.57
C GLU A 94 9.31 -21.15 2.30
N LYS A 95 8.39 -20.84 3.23
CA LYS A 95 6.95 -20.96 3.00
C LYS A 95 6.43 -19.81 2.16
N ILE A 96 5.70 -20.14 1.09
CA ILE A 96 5.07 -19.13 0.23
C ILE A 96 3.90 -18.47 0.97
N MET A 97 3.99 -17.16 1.14
CA MET A 97 3.01 -16.37 1.89
C MET A 97 2.06 -15.60 0.98
N ALA A 98 2.57 -15.11 -0.15
CA ALA A 98 1.78 -14.34 -1.10
C ALA A 98 2.39 -14.38 -2.51
N ARG A 99 1.53 -14.21 -3.52
CA ARG A 99 1.92 -13.90 -4.89
C ARG A 99 1.11 -12.72 -5.43
N TRP A 100 1.74 -11.81 -6.16
CA TRP A 100 1.06 -10.67 -6.78
C TRP A 100 1.80 -10.19 -8.05
N GLY A 101 1.26 -9.17 -8.72
CA GLY A 101 1.82 -8.61 -9.96
C GLY A 101 1.32 -9.28 -11.24
N ASP A 102 0.70 -10.46 -11.13
CA ASP A 102 0.18 -11.17 -12.28
C ASP A 102 -1.04 -10.45 -12.88
N ARG A 103 -1.07 -10.35 -14.21
CA ARG A 103 -2.18 -9.69 -14.94
C ARG A 103 -3.37 -10.62 -15.18
N CYS A 104 -3.13 -11.92 -15.13
CA CYS A 104 -4.13 -12.94 -15.46
C CYS A 104 -4.95 -13.42 -14.25
N GLY A 105 -4.59 -13.00 -13.04
CA GLY A 105 -5.23 -13.43 -11.78
C GLY A 105 -4.97 -14.89 -11.40
N LYS A 106 -4.19 -15.65 -12.17
CA LYS A 106 -3.90 -17.05 -11.89
C LYS A 106 -3.13 -17.23 -10.59
N TRP A 107 -2.20 -16.34 -10.28
CA TRP A 107 -1.28 -16.53 -9.16
C TRP A 107 -1.73 -15.80 -7.90
N SER A 108 -2.25 -14.58 -8.03
CA SER A 108 -2.82 -13.81 -6.92
C SER A 108 -4.07 -14.42 -6.31
N ASN A 109 -4.88 -15.16 -7.09
CA ASN A 109 -6.09 -15.82 -6.58
C ASN A 109 -5.87 -17.25 -6.07
N LEU A 110 -4.64 -17.78 -6.13
CA LEU A 110 -4.36 -19.11 -5.58
C LEU A 110 -4.47 -19.07 -4.06
N ASN A 111 -5.30 -19.97 -3.52
CA ASN A 111 -5.37 -20.14 -2.08
C ASN A 111 -4.15 -20.94 -1.60
N LEU A 112 -3.18 -20.24 -1.02
CA LEU A 112 -1.92 -20.80 -0.53
C LEU A 112 -2.07 -21.58 0.79
N GLU A 113 -3.25 -21.57 1.43
CA GLU A 113 -3.52 -22.36 2.66
C GLU A 113 -3.80 -23.85 2.36
N LYS A 114 -3.92 -24.26 1.09
CA LYS A 114 -4.22 -25.64 0.66
C LYS A 114 -3.08 -26.37 -0.06
N ALA A 115 -1.86 -25.82 -0.01
CA ALA A 115 -0.68 -26.37 -0.71
C ALA A 115 0.37 -26.88 0.29
#